data_AF-U2T6U6-F1
#
_entry.id   AF-U2T6U6-F1
#
_cell.length_a   1.000
_cell.length_b   1.000
_cell.length_c   1.000
_cell.angle_alpha   90.00
_cell.angle_beta   90.00
_cell.angle_gamma   90.00
#
_symmetry.space_group_name_H-M   'P 1'
#
loop_
_entity.id
_entity.type
_entity.pdbx_description
1 polymer ?
#
loop_
_entity_poly.entity_id
_entity_poly.type
_entity_poly.pdbx_seq_one_letter_code
_entity_poly.pdbx_strand_id
1 'polypeptide(L)'
;AGAWADALERMEAELHRALAQAEPVPWRPPIALGPIPPELHDRAARLLEAQLHTIRYLEDVRQTTAKHLAAVKSVPRTEPGPRPVYFDLLG
;
A
#
# COMPACT_ATOMS: atom_id res chain seq x y z
N ALA A 1 7.89 -13.97 -27.74
CA ALA A 1 7.13 -14.12 -26.48
C ALA A 1 5.82 -13.39 -26.67
N GLY A 2 4.68 -13.97 -26.25
CA GLY A 2 3.35 -13.48 -26.63
C GLY A 2 2.90 -12.28 -25.77
N ALA A 3 2.02 -11.43 -26.32
CA ALA A 3 1.54 -10.19 -25.68
C ALA A 3 0.98 -10.40 -24.25
N TRP A 4 0.41 -11.57 -23.96
CA TRP A 4 -0.03 -11.95 -22.63
C TRP A 4 1.11 -12.14 -21.63
N ALA A 5 2.23 -12.73 -22.05
CA ALA A 5 3.39 -12.92 -21.17
C ALA A 5 3.99 -11.58 -20.76
N ASP A 6 4.13 -10.66 -21.72
CA ASP A 6 4.63 -9.30 -21.49
C ASP A 6 3.70 -8.50 -20.57
N ALA A 7 2.38 -8.66 -20.75
CA ALA A 7 1.38 -8.03 -19.89
C ALA A 7 1.45 -8.56 -18.45
N LEU A 8 1.58 -9.87 -18.25
CA LEU A 8 1.72 -10.48 -16.93
C LEU A 8 3.03 -10.06 -16.25
N GLU A 9 4.15 -10.04 -16.97
CA GLU A 9 5.44 -9.58 -16.45
C GLU A 9 5.38 -8.11 -16.02
N ARG A 10 4.75 -7.26 -16.82
CA ARG A 10 4.51 -5.86 -16.45
C ARG A 10 3.69 -5.74 -15.16
N MET A 11 2.58 -6.47 -15.06
CA MET A 11 1.71 -6.42 -13.88
C MET A 11 2.40 -6.97 -12.63
N GLU A 12 3.26 -7.97 -12.77
CA GLU A 12 4.12 -8.46 -11.69
C GLU A 12 5.11 -7.38 -11.25
N ALA A 13 5.78 -6.69 -12.17
CA ALA A 13 6.69 -5.60 -11.84
C ALA A 13 5.97 -4.43 -11.15
N GLU A 14 4.76 -4.08 -11.60
CA GLU A 14 3.91 -3.07 -10.97
C GLU A 14 3.51 -3.48 -9.53
N LEU A 15 3.19 -4.76 -9.29
CA LEU A 15 2.91 -5.28 -7.96
C LEU A 15 4.13 -5.19 -7.02
N HIS A 16 5.32 -5.55 -7.51
CA HIS A 16 6.56 -5.43 -6.73
C HIS A 16 6.85 -3.97 -6.34
N ARG A 17 6.60 -3.02 -7.25
CA ARG A 17 6.74 -1.58 -6.96
C ARG A 17 5.75 -1.11 -5.89
N ALA A 18 4.50 -1.57 -5.94
CA ALA A 18 3.50 -1.24 -4.92
C ALA A 18 3.92 -1.76 -3.53
N LEU A 19 4.45 -2.97 -3.45
CA LEU A 19 4.97 -3.54 -2.20
C LEU A 19 6.20 -2.81 -1.68
N ALA A 20 7.07 -2.33 -2.58
CA ALA A 20 8.20 -1.47 -2.23
C ALA A 20 7.80 -0.03 -1.85
N GLN A 21 6.49 0.28 -1.79
CA GLN A 21 5.95 1.62 -1.51
C GLN A 21 6.50 2.70 -2.44
N ALA A 22 6.86 2.33 -3.67
CA ALA A 22 7.31 3.26 -4.68
C ALA A 22 6.13 4.10 -5.21
N GLU A 23 6.42 5.27 -5.76
CA GLU A 23 5.41 6.13 -6.39
C GLU A 23 4.61 5.35 -7.44
N PRO A 24 3.26 5.32 -7.32
CA PRO A 24 2.41 4.61 -8.25
C PRO A 24 2.47 5.26 -9.64
N VAL A 25 2.64 4.42 -10.66
CA VAL A 25 2.54 4.85 -12.06
C VAL A 25 1.07 4.80 -12.46
N PRO A 26 0.55 5.75 -13.27
CA PRO A 26 -0.80 5.65 -13.81
C PRO A 26 -1.02 4.33 -14.52
N TRP A 27 -1.92 3.50 -14.00
CA TRP A 27 -2.22 2.20 -14.56
C TRP A 27 -2.90 2.37 -15.92
N ARG A 28 -2.41 1.61 -16.91
CA ARG A 28 -3.02 1.49 -18.23
C ARG A 28 -3.31 0.02 -18.48
N PRO A 29 -4.58 -0.40 -18.59
CA PRO A 29 -4.88 -1.80 -18.83
C PRO A 29 -4.31 -2.21 -20.19
N PRO A 30 -3.73 -3.42 -20.29
CA PRO A 30 -3.30 -3.92 -21.58
C PRO A 30 -4.53 -4.17 -22.46
N ILE A 31 -4.50 -3.64 -23.68
CA ILE A 31 -5.60 -3.74 -24.64
C ILE A 31 -5.29 -4.79 -25.71
N ALA A 32 -6.35 -5.31 -26.34
CA ALA A 32 -6.26 -6.20 -27.51
C ALA A 32 -5.42 -7.50 -27.30
N LEU A 33 -5.36 -8.03 -26.06
CA LEU A 33 -4.61 -9.25 -25.77
C LEU A 33 -5.27 -10.55 -26.27
N GLY A 34 -6.58 -10.52 -26.55
CA GLY A 34 -7.36 -11.73 -26.85
C GLY A 34 -7.54 -12.64 -25.63
N PRO A 35 -8.01 -13.89 -25.80
CA PRO A 35 -8.14 -14.83 -24.69
C PRO A 35 -6.76 -15.20 -24.12
N ILE A 36 -6.69 -15.42 -22.81
CA ILE A 36 -5.45 -15.82 -22.14
C ILE A 36 -5.09 -17.27 -22.53
N PRO A 37 -3.84 -17.53 -22.98
CA PRO A 37 -3.36 -18.87 -23.27
C PRO A 37 -3.46 -19.81 -22.06
N PRO A 38 -3.90 -21.07 -22.22
CA PRO A 38 -4.08 -22.01 -21.11
C PRO A 38 -2.84 -22.17 -20.21
N GLU A 39 -1.65 -22.16 -20.80
CA GLU A 39 -0.38 -22.26 -20.09
C GLU A 39 -0.08 -21.06 -19.16
N LEU A 40 -0.80 -19.95 -19.32
CA LEU A 40 -0.69 -18.76 -18.49
C LEU A 40 -1.81 -18.62 -17.46
N HIS A 41 -2.81 -19.50 -17.44
CA HIS A 41 -3.95 -19.41 -16.51
C HIS A 41 -3.51 -19.41 -15.05
N ASP A 42 -2.68 -20.38 -14.66
CA ASP A 42 -2.20 -20.50 -13.29
C ASP A 42 -1.37 -19.29 -12.86
N ARG A 43 -0.56 -18.73 -13.78
CA ARG A 43 0.23 -17.53 -13.52
C ARG A 43 -0.68 -16.31 -13.30
N ALA A 44 -1.67 -16.12 -14.15
CA ALA A 44 -2.63 -15.03 -14.02
C ALA A 44 -3.49 -15.16 -12.75
N ALA A 45 -3.92 -16.37 -12.40
CA ALA A 45 -4.68 -16.62 -11.18
C ALA A 45 -3.86 -16.25 -9.92
N ARG A 46 -2.62 -16.74 -9.82
CA ARG A 46 -1.73 -16.38 -8.70
C ARG A 46 -1.46 -14.88 -8.63
N LEU A 47 -1.25 -14.23 -9.78
CA LEU A 47 -1.03 -12.79 -9.82
C LEU A 47 -2.26 -12.01 -9.33
N LEU A 48 -3.47 -12.41 -9.74
CA LEU A 48 -4.71 -11.80 -9.28
C LEU A 48 -4.88 -11.95 -7.77
N GLU A 49 -4.64 -13.15 -7.22
CA GLU A 49 -4.69 -13.37 -5.76
C GLU A 49 -3.70 -12.49 -5.00
N ALA A 50 -2.47 -12.39 -5.51
CA ALA A 50 -1.44 -11.55 -4.92
C ALA A 50 -1.79 -10.05 -4.99
N GLN A 51 -2.36 -9.59 -6.11
CA GLN A 51 -2.85 -8.22 -6.25
C GLN A 51 -3.98 -7.91 -5.26
N LEU A 52 -4.97 -8.80 -5.15
CA LEU A 52 -6.07 -8.65 -4.20
C LEU A 52 -5.60 -8.65 -2.74
N HIS A 53 -4.62 -9.49 -2.41
CA HIS A 53 -4.00 -9.49 -1.09
C HIS A 53 -3.30 -8.17 -0.80
N THR A 54 -2.50 -7.67 -1.73
CA THR A 54 -1.78 -6.39 -1.58
C THR A 54 -2.73 -5.21 -1.43
N ILE A 55 -3.85 -5.19 -2.16
CA ILE A 55 -4.89 -4.14 -2.01
C ILE A 55 -5.41 -4.12 -0.56
N ARG A 56 -5.81 -5.28 -0.02
CA ARG A 56 -6.30 -5.37 1.36
C ARG A 56 -5.26 -4.93 2.39
N TYR A 57 -4.00 -5.35 2.20
CA TYR A 57 -2.90 -4.94 3.06
C TYR A 57 -2.69 -3.42 3.06
N LEU A 58 -2.64 -2.80 1.87
CA LEU A 58 -2.45 -1.35 1.76
C LEU A 58 -3.63 -0.56 2.33
N GLU A 59 -4.86 -1.06 2.21
CA GLU A 59 -6.04 -0.47 2.83
C GLU A 59 -5.96 -0.49 4.36
N ASP A 60 -5.53 -1.60 4.95
CA ASP A 60 -5.34 -1.73 6.41
C ASP A 60 -4.25 -0.78 6.93
N VAL A 61 -3.10 -0.73 6.24
CA VAL A 61 -2.01 0.21 6.54
C VAL A 61 -2.50 1.66 6.46
N ARG A 62 -3.28 2.00 5.42
CA ARG A 62 -3.86 3.34 5.26
C ARG A 62 -4.80 3.68 6.42
N GLN A 63 -5.69 2.76 6.79
CA GLN A 63 -6.66 2.98 7.87
C GLN A 63 -5.97 3.13 9.23
N THR A 64 -4.96 2.31 9.52
CA THR A 64 -4.17 2.39 10.75
C THR A 64 -3.40 3.72 10.82
N THR A 65 -2.74 4.11 9.74
CA THR A 65 -2.05 5.40 9.64
C THR A 65 -3.00 6.58 9.85
N ALA A 66 -4.20 6.54 9.27
CA ALA A 66 -5.20 7.58 9.43
C ALA A 66 -5.66 7.73 10.90
N LYS A 67 -5.84 6.61 11.61
CA LYS A 67 -6.15 6.59 13.06
C LYS A 67 -5.03 7.22 13.88
N HIS A 68 -3.77 6.86 13.61
CA HIS A 68 -2.62 7.45 14.30
C HIS A 68 -2.53 8.96 14.05
N LEU A 69 -2.73 9.41 12.81
CA LEU A 69 -2.73 10.84 12.49
C LEU A 69 -3.87 11.59 13.19
N ALA A 70 -5.08 10.99 13.27
CA ALA A 70 -6.19 11.57 14.01
C ALA A 70 -5.87 11.72 15.51
N ALA A 71 -5.23 10.71 16.12
CA ALA A 71 -4.79 10.77 17.51
C ALA A 71 -3.79 11.91 17.74
N VAL A 72 -2.76 12.02 16.89
CA VAL A 72 -1.78 13.13 16.96
C VAL A 72 -2.45 14.50 16.82
N LYS A 73 -3.39 14.63 15.86
CA LYS A 73 -4.14 15.88 15.65
C LYS A 73 -5.09 16.22 16.81
N SER A 74 -5.53 15.23 17.58
CA SER A 74 -6.43 15.43 18.72
C SER A 74 -5.74 15.97 19.97
N VAL A 75 -4.41 15.87 20.05
CA VAL A 75 -3.63 16.43 21.17
C VAL A 75 -3.70 17.96 21.10
N PRO A 76 -4.29 18.63 22.09
CA PRO A 76 -4.27 20.08 22.16
C PRO A 76 -2.81 20.55 22.16
N ARG A 77 -2.45 21.45 21.23
CA ARG A 77 -1.19 22.18 21.35
C ARG A 77 -1.32 23.06 22.58
N THR A 78 -0.74 22.62 23.70
CA THR A 78 -0.61 23.46 24.87
C THR A 78 0.19 24.69 24.44
N GLU A 79 -0.45 25.85 24.37
CA GLU A 79 0.22 27.14 24.47
C GLU A 79 1.20 27.05 25.66
N PRO A 80 2.42 27.62 25.60
CA PRO A 80 3.37 27.53 26.70
C PRO A 80 2.81 28.23 27.95
N GLY A 81 2.05 27.48 28.75
CA GLY A 81 1.66 27.83 30.10
C GLY A 81 2.90 27.83 31.01
N PRO A 82 2.84 28.52 32.15
CA PRO A 82 4.02 28.82 32.97
C PRO A 82 4.79 27.54 33.34
N ARG A 83 6.12 27.64 33.20
CA ARG A 83 7.18 26.62 33.32
C ARG A 83 6.80 25.31 34.04
N PRO A 84 7.20 24.14 33.49
CA PRO A 84 7.04 22.87 34.19
C PRO A 84 7.75 22.91 35.55
N VAL A 85 7.00 22.63 36.62
CA VAL A 85 7.52 22.53 37.98
C VAL A 85 7.82 21.07 38.25
N TYR A 86 9.09 20.74 38.44
CA TYR A 86 9.49 19.44 38.99
C TYR A 86 9.19 19.44 40.49
N PHE A 87 8.31 18.55 40.93
CA PHE A 87 8.06 18.30 42.33
C PHE A 87 8.91 17.10 42.76
N ASP A 88 10.03 17.36 43.41
CA ASP A 88 10.90 16.32 43.93
C ASP A 88 10.34 15.83 45.26
N LEU A 89 9.89 14.58 45.30
CA LEU A 89 9.41 13.94 46.52
C LEU A 89 10.63 13.45 47.31
N LEU A 90 11.29 14.37 48.02
CA LEU A 90 12.25 14.03 49.05
C LEU A 90 11.49 13.79 50.36
N GLY A 91 11.37 12.51 50.72
CA GLY A 91 10.97 12.05 52.05
C GLY A 91 12.18 11.88 52.96
#